data_AF-A0A8D2NNE6-F1
#
_entry.id   AF-A0A8D2NNE6-F1
#
_cell.length_a   1.000
_cell.length_b   1.000
_cell.length_c   1.000
_cell.angle_alpha   90.00
_cell.angle_beta   90.00
_cell.angle_gamma   90.00
#
_symmetry.space_group_name_H-M   'P 1'
#
loop_
_entity.id
_entity.type
_entity.pdbx_description
1 polymer ?
#
loop_
_entity_poly.entity_id
_entity_poly.type
_entity_poly.pdbx_seq_one_letter_code
_entity_poly.pdbx_strand_id
1 'polypeptide(L)' 'MTITDFGWEDALSVVRAARSCANPNMGFQRQLQEFEKHDVDQV' A
#
# COMPACT_ATOMS: atom_id res chain seq x y z
N MET A 1 9.54 0.09 12.99
CA MET A 1 8.38 -0.05 12.08
C MET A 1 7.36 0.97 12.55
N THR A 2 7.07 1.98 11.74
CA THR A 2 6.14 3.07 12.11
C THR A 2 4.75 2.69 11.62
N ILE A 3 3.73 2.83 12.47
CA ILE A 3 2.33 2.61 12.11
C ILE A 3 1.75 3.95 11.66
N THR A 4 1.07 3.96 10.52
CA THR A 4 0.43 5.14 9.91
C THR A 4 -0.92 4.74 9.34
N ASP A 5 -1.87 5.67 9.33
CA ASP A 5 -3.23 5.44 8.80
C ASP A 5 -3.32 5.68 7.27
N PHE A 6 -2.23 5.45 6.53
CA PHE A 6 -2.21 5.61 5.08
C PHE A 6 -2.88 4.45 4.37
N GLY A 7 -3.63 4.78 3.31
CA GLY A 7 -4.08 3.81 2.31
C GLY A 7 -2.91 3.28 1.48
N TRP A 8 -3.15 2.23 0.70
CA TRP A 8 -2.13 1.52 -0.07
C TRP A 8 -1.48 2.41 -1.14
N GLU A 9 -2.22 3.35 -1.72
CA GLU A 9 -1.70 4.28 -2.73
C GLU A 9 -0.74 5.30 -2.10
N ASP A 10 -1.10 5.87 -0.96
CA ASP A 10 -0.26 6.81 -0.21
C ASP A 10 1.00 6.11 0.31
N ALA A 11 0.85 4.90 0.84
CA ALA A 11 1.98 4.06 1.24
C ALA A 11 2.93 3.77 0.06
N LEU A 12 2.39 3.43 -1.11
CA LEU A 12 3.20 3.20 -2.31
C LEU A 12 3.89 4.50 -2.79
N SER A 13 3.23 5.65 -2.66
CA SER A 13 3.81 6.96 -2.97
C SER A 13 5.02 7.25 -2.07
N VAL A 14 4.92 7.00 -0.77
CA VAL A 14 6.03 7.14 0.19
C VAL A 14 7.18 6.20 -0.18
N VAL A 15 6.88 4.95 -0.54
CA VAL A 15 7.91 4.00 -1.01
C VAL A 15 8.59 4.52 -2.28
N ARG A 16 7.83 5.09 -3.22
CA ARG A 16 8.37 5.68 -4.46
C ARG A 16 9.23 6.91 -4.22
N ALA A 17 8.95 7.70 -3.19
CA ALA A 17 9.80 8.84 -2.80
C ALA A 17 11.22 8.37 -2.40
N ALA A 18 11.34 7.21 -1.74
CA ALA A 18 12.62 6.61 -1.40
C ALA A 18 13.21 5.72 -2.52
N ARG A 19 12.34 5.12 -3.35
CA ARG A 19 12.69 4.18 -4.42
C ARG A 19 11.79 4.39 -5.64
N SER A 20 12.17 5.31 -6.51
CA SER A 20 11.37 5.71 -7.69
C SER A 20 11.01 4.57 -8.64
N CYS A 21 11.77 3.47 -8.63
CA CYS A 21 11.50 2.27 -9.43
C CYS A 21 10.40 1.35 -8.84
N ALA A 22 9.87 1.63 -7.65
CA ALA A 22 8.83 0.82 -7.04
C ALA A 22 7.55 0.86 -7.88
N ASN A 23 7.24 -0.25 -8.54
CA ASN A 23 6.05 -0.38 -9.38
C ASN A 23 5.47 -1.80 -9.29
N PRO A 24 4.58 -2.06 -8.32
CA PRO A 24 3.89 -3.35 -8.22
C PRO A 24 3.10 -3.63 -9.49
N ASN A 25 3.02 -4.90 -9.90
CA ASN A 25 2.18 -5.30 -11.03
C ASN A 25 0.68 -5.16 -10.68
N MET A 26 -0.19 -5.19 -11.69
CA MET A 26 -1.65 -5.04 -11.54
C MET A 26 -2.29 -6.11 -10.63
N GLY A 27 -1.66 -7.28 -10.48
CA GLY A 27 -2.12 -8.30 -9.53
C GLY A 27 -1.89 -7.86 -8.09
N PHE A 28 -0.67 -7.40 -7.78
CA PHE A 28 -0.32 -6.89 -6.46
C PHE A 28 -1.06 -5.60 -6.09
N GLN A 29 -1.30 -4.70 -7.05
CA GLN A 29 -2.12 -3.50 -6.78
C GLN A 29 -3.55 -3.87 -6.36
N ARG A 30 -4.15 -4.89 -6.99
CA ARG A 30 -5.47 -5.39 -6.58
C ARG A 30 -5.46 -5.99 -5.19
N GLN A 31 -4.44 -6.80 -4.87
CA GLN A 31 -4.31 -7.37 -3.52
C GLN A 31 -4.14 -6.29 -2.44
N LEU A 32 -3.38 -5.22 -2.74
CA LEU A 32 -3.24 -4.08 -1.84
C LEU A 32 -4.59 -3.36 -1.64
N GLN A 33 -5.36 -3.17 -2.71
CA GLN A 33 -6.70 -2.59 -2.63
C GLN A 33 -7.68 -3.47 -1.86
N GLU A 34 -7.62 -4.79 -2.04
CA GLU A 34 -8.46 -5.76 -1.33
C GLU A 34 -8.15 -5.78 0.17
N PHE A 35 -6.85 -5.75 0.51
CA PHE A 35 -6.37 -5.64 1.88
C PHE A 35 -6.89 -4.36 2.55
N GLU A 36 -6.77 -3.21 1.88
CA GLU A 36 -7.28 -1.95 2.43
C GLU A 36 -8.78 -2.00 2.72
N LYS A 37 -9.57 -2.64 1.84
CA LYS A 37 -11.04 -2.68 1.94
C LYS A 37 -11.59 -3.68 2.97
N HIS A 38 -10.86 -4.75 3.28
CA HIS A 38 -11.43 -5.88 4.06
C HIS A 38 -10.64 -6.24 5.31
N ASP A 39 -9.35 -5.91 5.37
CA ASP A 39 -8.44 -6.38 6.43
C ASP A 39 -7.90 -5.23 7.32
N VAL A 40 -8.06 -3.97 6.92
CA VAL A 40 -7.58 -2.84 7.73
C VAL A 40 -8.38 -2.66 9.03
N ASP A 41 -9.63 -3.15 9.07
CA ASP A 41 -10.50 -3.09 10.26
C ASP A 41 -10.36 -4.30 11.23
N GLN A 42 -9.43 -5.23 10.99
CA GLN A 42 -9.26 -6.44 11.82
C GLN A 42 -8.35 -6.26 13.06
N VAL A 43 -8.42 -5.13 13.75
CA VAL A 43 -7.63 -4.88 14.99
C VAL A 43 -8.49 -4.40 16.15
#